data_AF-A0A146GAK6-F1
#
_entry.id   AF-A0A146GAK6-F1
#
_cell.length_a   1.000
_cell.length_b   1.000
_cell.length_c   1.000
_cell.angle_alpha   90.00
_cell.angle_beta   90.00
_cell.angle_gamma   90.00
#
_symmetry.space_group_name_H-M   'P 1'
#
loop_
_entity.id
_entity.type
_entity.pdbx_description
1 polymer ?
#
loop_
_entity_poly.entity_id
_entity_poly.type
_entity_poly.pdbx_seq_one_letter_code
_entity_poly.pdbx_strand_id
1 'polypeptide(L)'
;MNLNRLFSLGVALSYLCLAYFTHGWELVWRVAIFLVLPMACIWFGEEMGGFTGMTGRGAITGTTPGWLVAAGGWLLLMLPIIIVAIGYWHRM
;
A
#
# COMPACT_ATOMS: atom_id res chain seq x y z
N MET A 1 -2.43 -20.41 0.55
CA MET A 1 -2.94 -19.06 0.82
C MET A 1 -1.79 -18.24 1.38
N ASN A 2 -1.37 -17.17 0.69
CA ASN A 2 -0.20 -16.39 1.08
C ASN A 2 -0.51 -15.58 2.35
N LEU A 3 0.19 -15.87 3.45
CA LEU A 3 0.00 -15.25 4.77
C LEU A 3 0.09 -13.71 4.69
N ASN A 4 0.96 -13.18 3.84
CA ASN A 4 1.10 -11.75 3.57
C ASN A 4 -0.19 -11.12 3.01
N ARG A 5 -0.91 -11.84 2.15
CA ARG A 5 -2.18 -11.35 1.58
C ARG A 5 -3.25 -11.28 2.66
N LEU A 6 -3.33 -12.29 3.54
CA LEU A 6 -4.28 -12.31 4.66
C LEU A 6 -4.02 -11.16 5.65
N PHE A 7 -2.77 -10.94 6.04
CA PHE A 7 -2.40 -9.82 6.91
C PHE A 7 -2.67 -8.47 6.25
N SER A 8 -2.31 -8.29 4.98
CA SER A 8 -2.57 -7.02 4.27
C SER A 8 -4.06 -6.69 4.20
N LEU A 9 -4.92 -7.70 4.00
CA LEU A 9 -6.37 -7.55 3.98
C LEU A 9 -6.90 -7.16 5.35
N GLY A 10 -6.39 -7.78 6.42
CA GLY A 10 -6.72 -7.43 7.80
C GLY A 10 -6.38 -5.98 8.13
N VAL A 11 -5.19 -5.50 7.73
CA VAL A 11 -4.80 -4.11 7.96
C VAL A 11 -5.60 -3.14 7.08
N ALA A 12 -5.88 -3.48 5.82
CA ALA A 12 -6.73 -2.66 4.96
C ALA A 12 -8.15 -2.51 5.55
N LEU A 13 -8.72 -3.59 6.07
CA LEU A 13 -10.02 -3.55 6.75
C LEU A 13 -9.98 -2.70 8.02
N SER A 14 -8.91 -2.77 8.82
CA SER A 14 -8.80 -1.95 10.03
C SER A 14 -8.73 -0.45 9.69
N TYR A 15 -8.05 -0.06 8.59
CA TYR A 15 -8.06 1.30 8.09
C TYR A 15 -9.45 1.78 7.66
N LEU A 16 -10.22 0.94 6.96
CA LEU A 16 -11.58 1.28 6.56
C LEU A 16 -12.51 1.43 7.76
N CYS A 17 -12.40 0.54 8.75
CA CYS A 17 -13.13 0.65 10.01
C CYS A 17 -12.78 1.95 10.74
N LEU A 18 -11.50 2.28 10.92
CA LEU A 18 -11.07 3.52 11.58
C LEU A 18 -11.52 4.78 10.82
N ALA A 19 -11.44 4.76 9.49
CA ALA A 19 -11.93 5.87 8.65
C ALA A 19 -13.44 6.08 8.84
N TYR A 20 -14.21 4.98 8.89
CA TYR A 20 -15.65 5.02 9.11
C TYR A 20 -16.00 5.63 10.48
N PHE A 21 -15.31 5.22 11.55
CA PHE A 21 -15.59 5.73 12.90
C PHE A 21 -15.17 7.18 13.13
N THR A 22 -14.19 7.70 12.38
CA THR A 22 -13.65 9.05 12.63
C THR A 22 -14.34 10.14 11.81
N HIS A 23 -14.56 9.93 10.51
CA HIS A 23 -15.05 10.98 9.61
C HIS A 23 -16.13 10.48 8.63
N GLY A 24 -16.67 9.27 8.83
CA GLY A 24 -17.77 8.73 8.03
C GLY A 24 -17.37 8.33 6.61
N TRP A 25 -18.38 8.23 5.72
CA TRP A 25 -18.27 7.54 4.43
C TRP A 25 -17.35 8.23 3.40
N GLU A 26 -17.20 9.56 3.49
CA GLU A 26 -16.36 10.33 2.57
C GLU A 26 -14.87 9.98 2.71
N LEU A 27 -14.40 9.86 3.95
CA LEU A 27 -13.01 9.46 4.22
C LEU A 27 -12.76 7.99 3.86
N VAL A 28 -13.74 7.12 4.09
CA VAL A 28 -13.67 5.69 3.75
C VAL A 28 -13.37 5.49 2.27
N TRP A 29 -14.05 6.21 1.37
CA TRP A 29 -13.80 6.10 -0.07
C TRP A 29 -12.39 6.54 -0.46
N ARG A 30 -11.90 7.65 0.12
CA ARG A 30 -10.55 8.15 -0.15
C ARG A 30 -9.49 7.15 0.33
N VAL A 31 -9.68 6.57 1.51
CA VAL A 31 -8.81 5.53 2.08
C VAL A 31 -8.88 4.24 1.26
N ALA A 32 -10.07 3.83 0.80
CA ALA A 32 -10.25 2.66 -0.04
C ALA A 32 -9.49 2.79 -1.36
N ILE A 33 -9.61 3.93 -2.05
CA ILE A 33 -8.88 4.20 -3.31
C ILE A 33 -7.37 4.18 -3.05
N PHE A 34 -6.90 4.78 -1.95
CA PHE A 34 -5.49 4.76 -1.58
C PHE A 34 -4.97 3.34 -1.31
N LEU A 35 -5.75 2.50 -0.63
CA LEU A 35 -5.40 1.12 -0.26
C LEU A 35 -5.27 0.17 -1.45
N VAL A 36 -5.89 0.47 -2.59
CA VAL A 36 -5.78 -0.36 -3.81
C VAL A 36 -4.32 -0.50 -4.25
N LEU A 37 -3.54 0.58 -4.20
CA LEU A 37 -2.14 0.57 -4.64
C LEU A 37 -1.22 -0.32 -3.76
N PRO A 38 -1.14 -0.16 -2.43
CA PRO A 38 -0.34 -1.04 -1.58
C PRO A 38 -0.85 -2.48 -1.58
N MET A 39 -2.17 -2.71 -1.64
CA MET A 39 -2.72 -4.06 -1.79
C MET A 39 -2.26 -4.70 -3.10
N ALA A 40 -2.31 -3.97 -4.22
CA ALA A 40 -1.82 -4.45 -5.51
C ALA A 40 -0.33 -4.79 -5.44
N CYS A 41 0.51 -3.95 -4.83
CA CYS A 41 1.94 -4.23 -4.67
C CYS A 41 2.24 -5.46 -3.80
N ILE A 42 1.46 -5.70 -2.73
CA ILE A 42 1.65 -6.87 -1.84
C ILE A 42 1.13 -8.15 -2.52
N TRP A 43 0.02 -8.06 -3.24
CA TRP A 43 -0.62 -9.24 -3.83
C TRP A 43 0.07 -9.65 -5.12
N PHE A 44 0.44 -8.68 -5.96
CA PHE A 44 1.04 -8.89 -7.27
C PHE A 44 2.55 -8.60 -7.29
N GLY A 45 3.22 -8.66 -6.13
CA GLY A 45 4.64 -8.30 -6.03
C GLY A 45 5.55 -9.12 -6.94
N GLU A 46 5.26 -10.42 -7.14
CA GLU A 46 6.00 -11.28 -8.06
C GLU A 46 5.74 -10.93 -9.53
N GLU A 47 4.48 -10.70 -9.93
CA GLU A 47 4.16 -10.31 -11.30
C GLU A 47 4.68 -8.91 -11.65
N MET A 48 4.63 -7.97 -10.70
CA MET A 48 5.19 -6.63 -10.86
C MET A 48 6.72 -6.61 -10.82
N GLY A 49 7.34 -7.45 -9.99
CA GLY A 49 8.80 -7.54 -9.87
C GLY A 49 9.46 -8.26 -11.05
N GLY A 50 8.75 -9.22 -11.64
CA GLY A 50 9.16 -9.93 -12.85
C GLY A 50 8.99 -9.14 -14.14
N PHE A 51 8.43 -7.92 -14.08
CA PHE A 51 8.18 -7.10 -15.26
C PHE A 51 9.51 -6.66 -15.89
N THR A 52 9.84 -7.25 -17.03
CA THR A 52 11.01 -6.89 -17.84
C THR A 52 10.54 -6.40 -19.20
N GLY A 53 11.06 -5.25 -19.66
CA GLY A 53 10.59 -4.60 -20.89
C GLY A 53 10.91 -3.10 -20.98
N MET A 54 10.63 -2.50 -22.14
CA MET A 54 10.77 -1.04 -22.33
C MET A 54 9.66 -0.31 -21.57
N THR A 55 10.04 0.42 -20.54
CA THR A 55 9.19 1.47 -19.97
C THR A 55 9.44 2.76 -20.75
N GLY A 56 8.49 3.69 -20.78
CA GLY A 56 8.61 4.97 -21.50
C GLY A 56 9.80 5.86 -21.08
N ARG A 57 10.59 5.45 -20.08
CA ARG A 57 11.80 6.13 -19.59
C ARG A 57 13.07 5.27 -19.59
N GLY A 58 13.00 4.01 -20.05
CA GLY A 58 14.16 3.11 -20.10
C GLY A 58 13.78 1.63 -20.11
N ALA A 59 14.70 0.77 -20.57
CA ALA A 59 14.52 -0.67 -20.48
C ALA A 59 14.77 -1.15 -19.04
N ILE A 60 13.81 -1.86 -18.47
CA ILE A 60 14.02 -2.61 -17.22
C ILE A 60 14.83 -3.85 -17.61
N THR A 61 16.14 -3.82 -17.37
CA THR A 61 17.10 -4.88 -17.74
C THR A 61 17.27 -5.95 -16.66
N GLY A 62 16.63 -5.78 -15.50
CA GLY A 62 16.72 -6.72 -14.38
C GLY A 62 15.40 -6.85 -13.62
N THR A 63 15.10 -8.06 -13.18
CA THR A 63 13.92 -8.35 -12.35
C THR A 63 14.11 -7.80 -10.95
N THR A 64 13.10 -7.11 -10.42
CA THR A 64 13.07 -6.79 -8.99
C THR A 64 12.50 -7.98 -8.25
N PRO A 65 13.14 -8.49 -7.19
CA PRO A 65 12.57 -9.57 -6.40
C PRO A 65 11.18 -9.19 -5.87
N GLY A 66 10.18 -10.06 -6.00
CA GLY A 66 8.79 -9.72 -5.62
C GLY A 66 8.61 -9.34 -4.15
N TRP A 67 9.51 -9.79 -3.27
CA TRP A 67 9.54 -9.39 -1.86
C TRP A 67 9.89 -7.91 -1.65
N LEU A 68 10.68 -7.30 -2.54
CA LEU A 68 11.00 -5.87 -2.52
C LEU A 68 9.79 -5.02 -2.90
N VAL A 69 9.01 -5.48 -3.89
CA VAL A 69 7.74 -4.83 -4.28
C VAL A 69 6.72 -4.93 -3.14
N ALA A 70 6.63 -6.10 -2.50
CA ALA A 70 5.78 -6.28 -1.32
C ALA A 70 6.21 -5.37 -0.14
N ALA A 71 7.52 -5.21 0.09
CA ALA A 71 8.05 -4.28 1.10
C ALA A 71 7.67 -2.82 0.81
N GLY A 72 7.70 -2.42 -0.47
CA GLY A 72 7.21 -1.11 -0.90
C GLY A 72 5.71 -0.92 -0.64
N GLY A 73 4.90 -1.96 -0.87
CA GLY A 73 3.48 -1.97 -0.52
C GLY A 73 3.25 -1.78 0.98
N TRP A 74 4.01 -2.46 1.84
CA TRP A 74 3.95 -2.26 3.30
C TRP A 74 4.33 -0.83 3.72
N LEU A 75 5.33 -0.23 3.08
CA LEU A 75 5.73 1.16 3.36
C LEU A 75 4.63 2.16 2.98
N LEU A 76 3.98 1.97 1.83
CA LEU A 76 2.80 2.74 1.43
C LEU A 76 1.64 2.57 2.40
N LEU A 77 1.46 1.36 2.94
CA LEU A 77 0.42 1.04 3.91
C LEU A 77 0.67 1.75 5.26
N MET A 78 1.92 2.05 5.61
CA MET A 78 2.30 2.84 6.80
C MET A 78 2.24 4.35 6.58
N LEU A 79 2.26 4.83 5.33
CA LEU A 79 2.26 6.25 4.98
C LEU A 79 1.18 7.11 5.67
N PRO A 80 -0.11 6.70 5.73
CA PRO A 80 -1.13 7.51 6.41
C PRO A 80 -0.87 7.64 7.92
N ILE A 81 -0.34 6.61 8.58
CA ILE A 81 0.07 6.71 9.99
C ILE A 81 1.21 7.71 10.14
N ILE A 82 2.20 7.69 9.24
CA ILE A 82 3.34 8.62 9.26
C ILE A 82 2.85 10.07 9.07
N ILE A 83 1.96 10.32 8.11
CA ILE A 83 1.40 11.66 7.86
C ILE A 83 0.63 12.16 9.08
N VAL A 84 -0.20 11.30 9.67
CA VAL A 84 -0.95 11.64 10.88
C VAL A 84 0.00 11.92 12.04
N ALA A 85 1.00 11.07 12.28
CA ALA A 85 1.98 11.25 13.35
C ALA A 85 2.81 12.54 13.20
N ILE A 86 3.27 12.85 11.98
CA ILE A 86 3.98 14.10 11.69
C ILE A 86 3.04 15.30 11.88
N GLY A 87 1.80 15.20 11.42
CA GLY A 87 0.79 16.24 11.60
C GLY A 87 0.49 16.51 13.07
N TYR A 88 0.38 15.47 13.90
CA TYR A 88 0.24 15.61 15.35
C TYR A 88 1.49 16.22 16.00
N TRP A 89 2.69 15.80 15.58
CA TRP A 89 3.95 16.33 16.10
C TRP A 89 4.10 17.84 15.86
N HIS A 90 3.73 18.34 14.68
CA HIS A 90 3.82 19.77 14.37
C HIS A 90 2.73 20.61 15.09
N ARG A 91 1.72 19.99 15.69
CA ARG A 91 0.64 20.69 16.41
C ARG A 91 0.85 20.77 17.93
N MET A 92 1.85 20.08 18.49
CA MET A 92 2.27 20.19 19.89
C MET A 92 3.33 21.27 20.06
#